data_AF-A0A397ITK3-F1
#
_entry.id   AF-A0A397ITK3-F1
#
_cell.length_a   1.000
_cell.length_b   1.000
_cell.length_c   1.000
_cell.angle_alpha   90.00
_cell.angle_beta   90.00
_cell.angle_gamma   90.00
#
_symmetry.space_group_name_H-M   'P 1'
#
loop_
_entity.id
_entity.type
_entity.pdbx_description
1 polymer ?
#
loop_
_entity_poly.entity_id
_entity_poly.type
_entity_poly.pdbx_seq_one_letter_code
_entity_poly.pdbx_strand_id
1 'polypeptide(L)'
;MINYNSSIVDRHIDFFALLFKLYQSRFLIRNKIMDKFKSSFLSFHKEIEPFLTIEETVKTLFPDASSANIKKYTKQISKVDELDPVLIIKPNQAWITNNGWVAYNQAMDRFATFNLSSQRRDEGSRCIFQFRDIQELYSVRDGLRNSNLIPNGFHVPHTLRAVVPATINNPEPIGCAYILIKLAVKKSEFSEDTSFFNVP
;
A
#
# COMPACT_ATOMS: atom_id res chain seq x y z
N MET A 1 -25.30 18.67 8.81
CA MET A 1 -25.09 17.62 7.79
C MET A 1 -24.26 18.22 6.68
N ILE A 2 -22.97 17.90 6.63
CA ILE A 2 -22.13 18.33 5.52
C ILE A 2 -22.34 17.32 4.40
N ASN A 3 -22.96 17.77 3.31
CA ASN A 3 -23.04 17.03 2.05
C ASN A 3 -21.64 16.96 1.45
N TYR A 4 -20.96 15.82 1.59
CA TYR A 4 -19.79 15.51 0.79
C TYR A 4 -20.27 15.23 -0.64
N ASN A 5 -19.91 16.11 -1.57
CA ASN A 5 -20.25 16.02 -3.00
C ASN A 5 -19.69 14.71 -3.58
N SER A 6 -20.57 13.81 -4.04
CA SER A 6 -20.17 12.53 -4.63
C SER A 6 -19.27 12.69 -5.87
N SER A 7 -19.35 13.84 -6.55
CA SER A 7 -18.54 14.15 -7.74
C SER A 7 -17.05 14.38 -7.47
N ILE A 8 -16.64 14.58 -6.20
CA ILE A 8 -15.23 14.76 -5.83
C ILE A 8 -14.59 13.40 -5.54
N VAL A 9 -15.34 12.50 -4.91
CA VAL A 9 -14.93 11.11 -4.64
C VAL A 9 -14.72 10.35 -5.95
N ASP A 10 -15.63 10.51 -6.92
CA ASP A 10 -15.52 9.86 -8.23
C ASP A 10 -14.26 10.30 -9.01
N ARG A 11 -13.84 11.56 -8.86
CA ARG A 11 -12.64 12.11 -9.55
C ARG A 11 -11.30 11.71 -8.91
N HIS A 12 -11.25 11.50 -7.59
CA HIS A 12 -10.08 10.92 -6.92
C HIS A 12 -9.88 9.45 -7.29
N ILE A 13 -10.97 8.68 -7.43
CA ILE A 13 -10.94 7.29 -7.88
C ILE A 13 -10.42 7.20 -9.32
N ASP A 14 -10.86 8.11 -10.19
CA ASP A 14 -10.37 8.22 -11.57
C ASP A 14 -8.88 8.56 -11.65
N PHE A 15 -8.35 9.40 -10.75
CA PHE A 15 -6.92 9.71 -10.69
C PHE A 15 -6.07 8.49 -10.37
N PHE A 16 -6.43 7.71 -9.35
CA PHE A 16 -5.71 6.47 -9.03
C PHE A 16 -5.84 5.45 -10.15
N ALA A 17 -7.03 5.27 -10.73
CA ALA A 17 -7.21 4.38 -11.86
C ALA A 17 -6.38 4.82 -13.09
N LEU A 18 -6.26 6.13 -13.34
CA LEU A 18 -5.48 6.69 -14.44
C LEU A 18 -3.98 6.63 -14.16
N LEU A 19 -3.52 6.99 -12.96
CA LEU A 19 -2.12 6.87 -12.55
C LEU A 19 -1.69 5.40 -12.56
N PHE A 20 -2.52 4.50 -12.07
CA PHE A 20 -2.32 3.05 -12.12
C PHE A 20 -2.28 2.51 -13.55
N LYS A 21 -3.21 2.93 -14.43
CA LYS A 21 -3.20 2.59 -15.86
C LYS A 21 -1.98 3.16 -16.61
N LEU A 22 -1.58 4.39 -16.30
CA LEU A 22 -0.38 5.03 -16.86
C LEU A 22 0.90 4.36 -16.37
N TYR A 23 0.91 3.89 -15.12
CA TYR A 23 2.02 3.12 -14.57
C TYR A 23 2.15 1.74 -15.21
N GLN A 24 1.03 1.06 -15.50
CA GLN A 24 1.03 -0.24 -16.17
C GLN A 24 1.42 -0.16 -17.67
N SER A 25 1.31 1.02 -18.29
CA SER A 25 1.62 1.21 -19.72
C SER A 25 3.09 1.60 -19.94
N ARG A 26 3.96 0.58 -19.98
CA ARG A 26 5.32 0.51 -20.57
C ARG A 26 6.23 1.78 -20.53
N PHE A 27 7.28 1.65 -19.73
CA PHE A 27 8.67 2.14 -19.85
C PHE A 27 9.07 2.67 -21.26
N LEU A 28 9.10 4.00 -21.45
CA LEU A 28 10.06 4.74 -22.31
C LEU A 28 9.84 6.27 -22.40
N ILE A 29 8.86 6.84 -21.68
CA ILE A 29 8.64 8.31 -21.69
C ILE A 29 8.60 8.86 -20.25
N ARG A 30 9.54 8.41 -19.43
CA ARG A 30 9.50 8.59 -17.96
C ARG A 30 9.70 10.03 -17.50
N ASN A 31 10.34 10.90 -18.27
CA ASN A 31 10.64 12.27 -17.82
C ASN A 31 9.66 13.31 -18.41
N LYS A 32 9.54 13.42 -19.74
CA LYS A 32 8.71 14.49 -20.35
C LYS A 32 7.21 14.37 -20.11
N ILE A 33 6.64 13.15 -20.15
CA ILE A 33 5.19 12.98 -19.91
C ILE A 33 4.89 13.13 -18.42
N MET A 34 5.74 12.58 -17.55
CA MET A 34 5.58 12.75 -16.11
C MET A 34 5.77 14.20 -15.67
N ASP A 35 6.71 14.95 -16.23
CA ASP A 35 6.91 16.37 -15.90
C ASP A 35 5.71 17.21 -16.38
N LYS A 36 5.19 16.93 -17.58
CA LYS A 36 4.01 17.61 -18.11
C LYS A 36 2.74 17.26 -17.34
N PHE A 37 2.58 15.99 -16.96
CA PHE A 37 1.45 15.52 -16.16
C PHE A 37 1.54 16.04 -14.72
N LYS A 38 2.73 16.01 -14.10
CA LYS A 38 3.01 16.60 -12.78
C LYS A 38 2.72 18.10 -12.78
N SER A 39 3.16 18.83 -13.80
CA SER A 39 2.86 20.26 -13.94
C SER A 39 1.36 20.53 -14.09
N SER A 40 0.67 19.76 -14.93
CA SER A 40 -0.77 19.92 -15.15
C SER A 40 -1.61 19.46 -13.95
N PHE A 41 -1.16 18.44 -13.22
CA PHE A 41 -1.78 17.92 -12.00
C PHE A 41 -1.58 18.86 -10.82
N LEU A 42 -0.35 19.33 -10.60
CA LEU A 42 -0.03 20.33 -9.58
C LEU A 42 -0.73 21.66 -9.85
N SER A 43 -0.97 22.03 -11.12
CA SER A 43 -1.77 23.21 -11.45
C SER A 43 -3.26 22.98 -11.19
N PHE A 44 -3.79 21.79 -11.53
CA PHE A 44 -5.20 21.43 -11.30
C PHE A 44 -5.55 21.30 -9.82
N HIS A 45 -4.66 20.72 -8.99
CA HIS A 45 -4.88 20.56 -7.54
C HIS A 45 -4.44 21.77 -6.72
N LYS A 46 -3.83 22.79 -7.34
CA LYS A 46 -3.61 24.07 -6.67
C LYS A 46 -4.93 24.74 -6.28
N GLU A 47 -6.05 24.32 -6.90
CA GLU A 47 -7.38 24.89 -6.71
C GLU A 47 -8.32 24.04 -5.83
N ILE A 48 -8.00 22.76 -5.53
CA ILE A 48 -8.91 21.85 -4.80
C ILE A 48 -8.08 20.94 -3.86
N GLU A 49 -8.25 21.16 -2.55
CA GLU A 49 -7.67 20.46 -1.37
C GLU A 49 -6.14 20.30 -1.29
N PRO A 50 -5.47 20.80 -0.22
CA PRO A 50 -4.05 20.53 -0.06
C PRO A 50 -3.85 19.05 0.27
N PHE A 51 -3.10 18.33 -0.57
CA PHE A 51 -2.62 16.98 -0.27
C PHE A 51 -2.15 16.87 1.18
N LEU A 52 -2.42 15.75 1.83
CA LEU A 52 -1.99 15.53 3.20
C LEU A 52 -0.48 15.61 3.29
N THR A 53 -0.01 16.09 4.43
CA THR A 53 1.38 15.89 4.81
C THR A 53 1.62 14.41 5.10
N ILE A 54 2.87 13.97 4.96
CA ILE A 54 3.26 12.60 5.32
C ILE A 54 2.86 12.26 6.76
N GLU A 55 3.02 13.21 7.69
CA GLU A 55 2.64 13.01 9.09
C GLU A 55 1.12 12.87 9.27
N GLU A 56 0.32 13.67 8.58
CA GLU A 56 -1.14 13.55 8.57
C GLU A 56 -1.57 12.19 8.01
N THR A 57 -0.99 11.76 6.88
CA THR A 57 -1.25 10.42 6.32
C THR A 57 -0.95 9.31 7.31
N VAL A 58 0.20 9.37 8.01
CA VAL A 58 0.57 8.36 9.01
C VAL A 58 -0.43 8.36 10.18
N LYS A 59 -0.86 9.53 10.67
CA LYS A 59 -1.88 9.64 11.73
C LYS A 59 -3.23 9.09 11.28
N THR A 60 -3.61 9.28 10.02
CA THR A 60 -4.85 8.73 9.47
C THR A 60 -4.80 7.20 9.39
N LEU A 61 -3.68 6.63 8.94
CA LEU A 61 -3.52 5.18 8.79
C LEU A 61 -3.30 4.45 10.13
N PHE A 62 -2.66 5.12 11.09
CA PHE A 62 -2.31 4.60 12.41
C PHE A 62 -2.74 5.55 13.54
N PRO A 63 -4.05 5.72 13.78
CA PRO A 63 -4.56 6.67 14.77
C PRO A 63 -4.08 6.36 16.20
N ASP A 64 -3.84 5.08 16.51
CA ASP A 64 -3.44 4.62 17.83
C ASP A 64 -1.91 4.50 17.99
N ALA A 65 -1.12 4.90 17.00
CA ALA A 65 0.33 4.82 17.08
C ALA A 65 0.91 5.88 18.05
N SER A 66 1.90 5.47 18.84
CA SER A 66 2.64 6.40 19.71
C SER A 66 3.37 7.48 18.91
N SER A 67 3.61 8.64 19.52
CA SER A 67 4.36 9.74 18.88
C SER A 67 5.74 9.31 18.37
N ALA A 68 6.38 8.34 19.04
CA ALA A 68 7.65 7.76 18.60
C ALA A 68 7.48 6.97 17.30
N ASN A 69 6.43 6.15 17.19
CA ASN A 69 6.11 5.41 15.96
C ASN A 69 5.69 6.35 14.83
N ILE A 70 4.85 7.36 15.10
CA ILE A 70 4.50 8.39 14.10
C ILE A 70 5.78 9.03 13.54
N LYS A 71 6.71 9.45 14.41
CA LYS A 71 7.98 10.05 13.98
C LYS A 71 8.85 9.08 13.17
N LYS A 72 8.92 7.80 13.59
CA LYS A 72 9.64 6.75 12.86
C LYS A 72 9.07 6.56 11.45
N TYR A 73 7.75 6.39 11.34
CA TYR A 73 7.03 6.16 10.09
C TYR A 73 7.11 7.35 9.14
N THR A 74 6.90 8.56 9.64
CA THR A 74 7.07 9.79 8.86
C THR A 74 8.49 9.92 8.32
N LYS A 75 9.51 9.64 9.14
CA LYS A 75 10.91 9.66 8.71
C LYS A 75 11.17 8.60 7.63
N GLN A 76 10.65 7.39 7.80
CA GLN A 76 10.81 6.33 6.82
C GLN A 76 10.21 6.73 5.45
N ILE A 77 8.98 7.23 5.42
CA ILE A 77 8.30 7.65 4.18
C ILE A 77 9.00 8.88 3.55
N SER A 78 9.51 9.81 4.37
CA SER A 78 10.19 11.01 3.85
C SER A 78 11.45 10.72 3.01
N LYS A 79 12.09 9.57 3.23
CA LYS A 79 13.28 9.14 2.48
C LYS A 79 12.95 8.51 1.12
N VAL A 80 11.71 8.12 0.91
CA VAL A 80 11.28 7.51 -0.36
C VAL A 80 11.37 8.55 -1.46
N ASP A 81 11.77 8.13 -2.65
CA ASP A 81 11.78 9.01 -3.81
C ASP A 81 10.35 9.38 -4.21
N GLU A 82 10.18 10.53 -4.85
CA GLU A 82 8.86 10.94 -5.32
C GLU A 82 8.34 9.92 -6.34
N LEU A 83 7.05 9.57 -6.23
CA LEU A 83 6.35 8.60 -7.09
C LEU A 83 6.70 7.12 -6.90
N ASP A 84 7.68 6.79 -6.06
CA ASP A 84 7.94 5.39 -5.71
C ASP A 84 6.86 4.87 -4.73
N PRO A 85 6.31 3.67 -4.96
CA PRO A 85 5.20 3.18 -4.17
C PRO A 85 5.65 2.68 -2.79
N VAL A 86 4.88 3.07 -1.79
CA VAL A 86 5.01 2.59 -0.41
C VAL A 86 3.78 1.75 -0.09
N LEU A 87 3.97 0.47 0.20
CA LEU A 87 2.92 -0.38 0.76
C LEU A 87 2.85 -0.13 2.26
N ILE A 88 1.65 0.17 2.74
CA ILE A 88 1.34 0.26 4.15
C ILE A 88 0.36 -0.86 4.50
N ILE A 89 0.73 -1.75 5.41
CA ILE A 89 -0.14 -2.83 5.89
C ILE A 89 -0.65 -2.44 7.28
N LYS A 90 -1.96 -2.22 7.39
CA LYS A 90 -2.64 -2.08 8.67
C LYS A 90 -3.04 -3.48 9.18
N PRO A 91 -2.63 -3.89 10.39
CA PRO A 91 -2.91 -5.24 10.88
C PRO A 91 -4.41 -5.52 11.01
N ASN A 92 -4.86 -6.72 10.65
CA ASN A 92 -6.21 -7.21 10.97
C ASN A 92 -6.19 -7.92 12.33
N GLN A 93 -6.86 -7.32 13.31
CA GLN A 93 -6.89 -7.86 14.67
C GLN A 93 -7.60 -9.22 14.75
N ALA A 94 -8.62 -9.48 13.92
CA ALA A 94 -9.30 -10.78 13.90
C ALA A 94 -8.36 -11.88 13.39
N TRP A 95 -7.55 -11.59 12.36
CA TRP A 95 -6.54 -12.51 11.87
C TRP A 95 -5.47 -12.79 12.93
N ILE A 96 -4.99 -11.75 13.62
CA ILE A 96 -4.01 -11.87 14.70
C ILE A 96 -4.57 -12.69 15.87
N THR A 97 -5.83 -12.52 16.24
CA THR A 97 -6.46 -13.33 17.30
C THR A 97 -6.44 -14.83 16.96
N ASN A 98 -6.60 -15.18 15.68
CA ASN A 98 -6.64 -16.58 15.24
C ASN A 98 -5.25 -17.19 15.00
N ASN A 99 -4.25 -16.40 14.61
CA ASN A 99 -2.93 -16.90 14.18
C ASN A 99 -1.78 -16.47 15.11
N GLY A 100 -1.99 -15.47 15.94
CA GLY A 100 -1.02 -14.91 16.87
C GLY A 100 -0.08 -13.85 16.26
N TRP A 101 0.44 -12.98 17.13
CA TRP A 101 1.40 -11.94 16.75
C TRP A 101 2.72 -12.48 16.19
N VAL A 102 3.14 -13.68 16.59
CA VAL A 102 4.35 -14.31 16.07
C VAL A 102 4.19 -14.62 14.58
N ALA A 103 3.07 -15.22 14.18
CA ALA A 103 2.77 -15.50 12.78
C ALA A 103 2.64 -14.20 11.96
N TYR A 104 2.00 -13.18 12.52
CA TYR A 104 1.90 -11.85 11.89
C TYR A 104 3.29 -11.26 11.63
N ASN A 105 4.16 -11.24 12.64
CA ASN A 105 5.50 -10.68 12.49
C ASN A 105 6.35 -11.46 11.49
N GLN A 106 6.23 -12.80 11.46
CA GLN A 106 6.90 -13.62 10.45
C GLN A 106 6.41 -13.28 9.04
N ALA A 107 5.10 -13.09 8.84
CA ALA A 107 4.54 -12.66 7.57
C ALA A 107 5.08 -11.30 7.10
N MET A 108 5.12 -10.32 8.00
CA MET A 108 5.69 -9.00 7.70
C MET A 108 7.19 -9.08 7.41
N ASP A 109 7.92 -9.96 8.11
CA ASP A 109 9.33 -10.23 7.83
C ASP A 109 9.52 -10.87 6.44
N ARG A 110 8.57 -11.70 5.97
CA ARG A 110 8.57 -12.19 4.58
C ARG A 110 8.36 -11.06 3.58
N PHE A 111 7.38 -10.17 3.77
CA PHE A 111 7.22 -8.97 2.91
C PHE A 111 8.49 -8.12 2.87
N ALA A 112 9.14 -7.92 4.02
CA ALA A 112 10.34 -7.09 4.11
C ALA A 112 11.54 -7.67 3.36
N THR A 113 11.64 -9.00 3.23
CA THR A 113 12.87 -9.70 2.79
C THR A 113 12.72 -10.53 1.53
N PHE A 114 11.50 -10.76 1.02
CA PHE A 114 11.29 -11.61 -0.15
C PHE A 114 12.10 -11.13 -1.36
N ASN A 115 12.81 -12.07 -1.99
CA ASN A 115 13.75 -11.83 -3.09
C ASN A 115 14.86 -10.79 -2.81
N LEU A 116 15.23 -10.59 -1.53
CA LEU A 116 16.39 -9.78 -1.14
C LEU A 116 17.45 -10.66 -0.46
N SER A 117 18.72 -10.33 -0.69
CA SER A 117 19.87 -11.06 -0.15
C SER A 117 20.25 -10.63 1.27
N SER A 118 20.25 -9.32 1.56
CA SER A 118 20.66 -8.79 2.88
C SER A 118 19.93 -7.52 3.32
N GLN A 119 19.04 -6.99 2.48
CA GLN A 119 18.32 -5.75 2.73
C GLN A 119 16.88 -6.01 3.19
N ARG A 120 16.28 -5.00 3.82
CA ARG A 120 14.87 -4.98 4.19
C ARG A 120 14.19 -3.74 3.62
N ARG A 121 12.98 -3.90 3.11
CA ARG A 121 12.16 -2.80 2.56
C ARG A 121 11.48 -1.94 3.61
N ASP A 122 11.51 -2.37 4.87
CA ASP A 122 10.61 -1.84 5.91
C ASP A 122 11.30 -1.07 7.04
N GLU A 123 12.62 -0.95 7.02
CA GLU A 123 13.42 -0.41 8.14
C GLU A 123 13.02 -1.01 9.52
N GLY A 124 12.57 -2.28 9.54
CA GLY A 124 12.08 -2.96 10.73
C GLY A 124 10.78 -2.36 11.31
N SER A 125 9.96 -1.69 10.50
CA SER A 125 8.63 -1.21 10.90
C SER A 125 7.59 -2.33 10.92
N ARG A 126 7.73 -3.35 10.07
CA ARG A 126 6.73 -4.40 9.83
C ARG A 126 5.34 -3.90 9.41
N CYS A 127 5.25 -2.68 8.89
CA CYS A 127 4.00 -2.11 8.42
C CYS A 127 4.17 -1.15 7.24
N ILE A 128 5.36 -0.61 6.99
CA ILE A 128 5.64 0.31 5.88
C ILE A 128 6.75 -0.31 5.04
N PHE A 129 6.47 -0.61 3.78
CA PHE A 129 7.40 -1.31 2.88
C PHE A 129 7.62 -0.48 1.62
N GLN A 130 8.88 -0.24 1.29
CA GLN A 130 9.30 0.55 0.13
C GLN A 130 9.64 -0.35 -1.06
N PHE A 131 9.19 0.01 -2.24
CA PHE A 131 9.49 -0.71 -3.48
C PHE A 131 10.02 0.27 -4.53
N ARG A 132 10.86 -0.22 -5.45
CA ARG A 132 11.39 0.61 -6.54
C ARG A 132 10.32 1.00 -7.55
N ASP A 133 9.32 0.14 -7.70
CA ASP A 133 8.19 0.36 -8.59
C ASP A 133 6.99 -0.53 -8.23
N ILE A 134 5.83 -0.27 -8.85
CA ILE A 134 4.60 -1.04 -8.59
C ILE A 134 4.75 -2.48 -9.06
N GLN A 135 5.58 -2.72 -10.08
CA GLN A 135 5.78 -4.06 -10.62
C GLN A 135 6.53 -4.92 -9.60
N GLU A 136 7.53 -4.38 -8.93
CA GLU A 136 8.21 -5.04 -7.81
C GLU A 136 7.23 -5.33 -6.69
N LEU A 137 6.42 -4.35 -6.28
CA LEU A 137 5.41 -4.51 -5.23
C LEU A 137 4.47 -5.70 -5.51
N TYR A 138 3.88 -5.76 -6.71
CA TYR A 138 2.96 -6.86 -7.05
C TYR A 138 3.68 -8.17 -7.35
N SER A 139 4.91 -8.13 -7.86
CA SER A 139 5.73 -9.34 -8.01
C SER A 139 6.06 -9.97 -6.65
N VAL A 140 6.30 -9.14 -5.62
CA VAL A 140 6.49 -9.60 -4.24
C VAL A 140 5.19 -10.17 -3.68
N ARG A 141 4.05 -9.48 -3.84
CA ARG A 141 2.72 -10.00 -3.44
C ARG A 141 2.46 -11.37 -4.05
N ASP A 142 2.60 -11.48 -5.37
CA ASP A 142 2.29 -12.70 -6.12
C ASP A 142 3.28 -13.81 -5.78
N GLY A 143 4.57 -13.50 -5.63
CA GLY A 143 5.57 -14.48 -5.21
C GLY A 143 5.30 -15.06 -3.82
N LEU A 144 4.94 -14.21 -2.86
CA LEU A 144 4.57 -14.63 -1.50
C LEU A 144 3.31 -15.50 -1.50
N ARG A 145 2.28 -15.09 -2.26
CA ARG A 145 1.01 -15.83 -2.39
C ARG A 145 1.22 -17.18 -3.06
N ASN A 146 1.82 -17.19 -4.25
CA ASN A 146 1.96 -18.39 -5.08
C ASN A 146 2.89 -19.43 -4.44
N SER A 147 3.87 -18.98 -3.65
CA SER A 147 4.76 -19.85 -2.89
C SER A 147 4.20 -20.22 -1.50
N ASN A 148 2.99 -19.78 -1.16
CA ASN A 148 2.32 -19.97 0.13
C ASN A 148 3.22 -19.62 1.33
N LEU A 149 4.03 -18.56 1.22
CA LEU A 149 5.00 -18.16 2.25
C LEU A 149 4.38 -17.39 3.42
N ILE A 150 3.12 -17.00 3.26
CA ILE A 150 2.29 -16.42 4.32
C ILE A 150 1.01 -17.25 4.39
N PRO A 151 1.04 -18.42 5.06
CA PRO A 151 -0.13 -19.27 5.20
C PRO A 151 -1.28 -18.49 5.83
N ASN A 152 -2.48 -18.67 5.29
CA ASN A 152 -3.68 -17.92 5.67
C ASN A 152 -3.51 -16.39 5.55
N GLY A 153 -2.48 -15.84 4.90
CA GLY A 153 -2.32 -14.38 4.81
C GLY A 153 -3.31 -13.69 3.88
N PHE A 154 -3.79 -14.44 2.88
CA PHE A 154 -4.66 -13.96 1.81
C PHE A 154 -6.11 -14.41 2.06
N HIS A 155 -7.05 -13.54 1.74
CA HIS A 155 -8.48 -13.79 1.79
C HIS A 155 -8.89 -14.72 0.64
N VAL A 156 -9.63 -15.77 1.00
CA VAL A 156 -10.28 -16.65 0.03
C VAL A 156 -11.79 -16.36 0.03
N PRO A 157 -12.32 -15.76 -1.06
CA PRO A 157 -13.75 -15.57 -1.24
C PRO A 157 -14.50 -16.89 -1.09
N HIS A 158 -15.72 -16.84 -0.52
CA HIS A 158 -16.53 -18.03 -0.27
C HIS A 158 -16.73 -18.88 -1.54
N THR A 159 -16.88 -18.22 -2.69
CA THR A 159 -17.03 -18.85 -4.01
C THR A 159 -15.84 -19.71 -4.44
N LEU A 160 -14.65 -19.45 -3.90
CA LEU A 160 -13.42 -20.16 -4.27
C LEU A 160 -13.03 -21.24 -3.25
N ARG A 161 -13.67 -21.31 -2.07
CA ARG A 161 -13.29 -22.25 -0.99
C ARG A 161 -13.38 -23.73 -1.38
N ALA A 162 -14.19 -24.07 -2.39
CA ALA A 162 -14.30 -25.45 -2.88
C ALA A 162 -13.10 -25.88 -3.74
N VAL A 163 -12.32 -24.94 -4.29
CA VAL A 163 -11.24 -25.21 -5.25
C VAL A 163 -9.84 -24.91 -4.70
N VAL A 164 -9.72 -24.21 -3.56
CA VAL A 164 -8.44 -24.00 -2.87
C VAL A 164 -8.22 -25.05 -1.78
N PRO A 165 -6.97 -25.51 -1.56
CA PRO A 165 -6.65 -26.41 -0.46
C PRO A 165 -7.15 -25.89 0.89
N ALA A 166 -7.72 -26.78 1.72
CA ALA A 166 -8.27 -26.43 3.03
C ALA A 166 -7.26 -25.72 3.95
N THR A 167 -5.96 -25.92 3.71
CA THR A 167 -4.84 -25.26 4.40
C THR A 167 -4.69 -23.76 4.09
N ILE A 168 -5.46 -23.21 3.14
CA ILE A 168 -5.45 -21.81 2.71
C ILE A 168 -6.83 -21.15 2.97
N ASN A 169 -7.76 -21.89 3.58
CA ASN A 169 -9.12 -21.41 3.79
C ASN A 169 -9.17 -20.37 4.92
N ASN A 170 -8.98 -19.11 4.55
CA ASN A 170 -9.02 -18.00 5.48
C ASN A 170 -10.11 -16.98 5.10
N PRO A 171 -11.11 -16.75 5.98
CA PRO A 171 -12.17 -15.78 5.73
C PRO A 171 -11.72 -14.32 5.83
N GLU A 172 -10.59 -14.01 6.47
CA GLU A 172 -10.22 -12.63 6.83
C GLU A 172 -8.76 -12.33 6.49
N PRO A 173 -8.41 -11.40 5.59
CA PRO A 173 -7.00 -11.20 5.21
C PRO A 173 -6.14 -10.76 6.41
N ILE A 174 -4.82 -10.95 6.32
CA ILE A 174 -3.85 -10.57 7.38
C ILE A 174 -3.89 -9.09 7.77
N GLY A 175 -4.37 -8.23 6.87
CA GLY A 175 -4.46 -6.79 7.06
C GLY A 175 -5.16 -6.09 5.92
N CYS A 176 -5.25 -4.77 6.02
CA CYS A 176 -5.63 -3.87 4.94
C CYS A 176 -4.36 -3.32 4.28
N ALA A 177 -4.33 -3.29 2.96
CA ALA A 177 -3.22 -2.74 2.19
C ALA A 177 -3.56 -1.33 1.70
N TYR A 178 -2.67 -0.39 1.97
CA TYR A 178 -2.72 0.96 1.43
C TYR A 178 -1.48 1.20 0.57
N ILE A 179 -1.68 1.83 -0.59
CA ILE A 179 -0.59 2.29 -1.43
C ILE A 179 -0.46 3.79 -1.22
N LEU A 180 0.69 4.20 -0.69
CA LEU A 180 1.06 5.59 -0.51
C LEU A 180 2.04 6.00 -1.59
N ILE A 181 1.84 7.20 -2.14
CA ILE A 181 2.74 7.85 -3.07
C ILE A 181 3.17 9.19 -2.48
N LYS A 182 4.49 9.42 -2.44
CA LYS A 182 5.05 10.73 -2.09
C LYS A 182 4.99 11.64 -3.31
N LEU A 183 4.32 12.78 -3.18
CA LEU A 183 4.09 13.76 -4.26
C LEU A 183 5.09 14.92 -4.21
N ALA A 184 5.60 15.25 -3.02
CA ALA A 184 6.63 16.26 -2.79
C ALA A 184 7.37 15.99 -1.48
N VAL A 185 8.36 16.81 -1.14
CA VAL A 185 9.18 16.70 0.09
C VAL A 185 8.38 16.37 1.35
N LYS A 186 7.20 16.98 1.54
CA LYS A 186 6.35 16.78 2.72
C LYS A 186 4.94 16.30 2.40
N LYS A 187 4.60 16.07 1.14
CA LYS A 187 3.23 15.81 0.69
C LYS A 187 3.09 14.39 0.17
N SER A 188 1.97 13.77 0.51
CA SER A 188 1.64 12.41 0.11
C SER A 188 0.16 12.27 -0.22
N GLU A 189 -0.14 11.25 -0.99
CA GLU A 189 -1.47 10.74 -1.22
C GLU A 189 -1.46 9.23 -0.98
N PHE A 190 -2.59 8.67 -0.58
CA PHE A 190 -2.71 7.23 -0.38
C PHE A 190 -4.11 6.75 -0.74
N SER A 191 -4.21 5.48 -1.12
CA SER A 191 -5.48 4.79 -1.35
C SER A 191 -5.40 3.35 -0.87
N GLU A 192 -6.55 2.78 -0.54
CA GLU A 192 -6.64 1.36 -0.19
C GLU A 192 -6.62 0.49 -1.45
N ASP A 193 -5.79 -0.55 -1.47
CA ASP A 193 -5.88 -1.62 -2.46
C ASP A 193 -6.66 -2.78 -1.84
N THR A 194 -7.98 -2.73 -2.02
CA THR A 194 -8.93 -3.73 -1.51
C THR A 194 -8.75 -5.11 -2.14
N SER A 195 -7.97 -5.21 -3.22
CA SER A 195 -7.68 -6.47 -3.92
C SER A 195 -6.35 -7.09 -3.50
N PHE A 196 -5.49 -6.36 -2.79
CA PHE A 196 -4.11 -6.75 -2.52
C PHE A 196 -3.99 -8.11 -1.82
N PHE A 197 -4.87 -8.38 -0.85
CA PHE A 197 -4.87 -9.64 -0.11
C PHE A 197 -5.87 -10.66 -0.65
N ASN A 198 -6.48 -10.45 -1.81
CA ASN A 198 -7.41 -11.44 -2.38
C ASN A 198 -6.66 -12.51 -3.16
N VAL A 199 -7.13 -13.74 -3.03
CA VAL A 199 -6.81 -14.81 -3.98
C VAL A 199 -7.60 -14.54 -5.28
N PRO A 200 -6.96 -14.64 -6.47
CA PRO A 200 -7.65 -14.46 -7.75
C PRO A 200 -8.74 -15.52 -7.97
#